data_AF-A0A0L7KN40-F1
#
_entry.id   AF-A0A0L7KN40-F1
#
_cell.length_a   1.000
_cell.length_b   1.000
_cell.length_c   1.000
_cell.angle_alpha   90.00
_cell.angle_beta   90.00
_cell.angle_gamma   90.00
#
_symmetry.space_group_name_H-M   'P 1'
#
loop_
_entity.id
_entity.type
_entity.pdbx_description
1 polymer ?
#
loop_
_entity_poly.entity_id
_entity_poly.type
_entity_poly.pdbx_seq_one_letter_code
_entity_poly.pdbx_strand_id
1 'polypeptide(L)'
;LKDEENIKGVVSMNETYELKIFSNDAEKWRQHGVEFLQLATTDIFEAPDQEKLYEGVTFINSKLGGVPLTGAQVGSGAVYVHCKAGRTRSATLVGCYLMMVP
;
A
#
# COMPACT_ATOMS: atom_id res chain seq x y z
N LEU A 1 -8.53 -0.02 12.86
CA LEU A 1 -7.59 -0.36 11.77
C LEU A 1 -6.15 -0.47 12.23
N LYS A 2 -5.44 0.63 12.60
CA LYS A 2 -3.99 0.57 12.89
C LYS A 2 -3.62 -0.53 13.90
N ASP A 3 -4.23 -0.48 15.08
CA ASP A 3 -3.86 -1.39 16.18
C ASP A 3 -4.49 -2.78 16.01
N GLU A 4 -5.71 -2.85 15.48
CA GLU A 4 -6.44 -4.10 15.19
C GLU A 4 -5.72 -4.96 14.13
N GLU A 5 -5.22 -4.33 13.06
CA GLU A 5 -4.57 -5.01 11.92
C GLU A 5 -3.04 -4.94 11.98
N ASN A 6 -2.45 -4.38 13.05
CA ASN A 6 -1.00 -4.19 13.21
C ASN A 6 -0.35 -3.51 11.97
N ILE A 7 -0.94 -2.40 11.52
CA ILE A 7 -0.50 -1.67 10.32
C ILE A 7 0.89 -1.06 10.53
N LYS A 8 1.82 -1.40 9.64
CA LYS A 8 3.20 -0.90 9.59
C LYS A 8 3.44 0.15 8.50
N GLY A 9 2.52 0.23 7.53
CA GLY A 9 2.58 1.20 6.45
C GLY A 9 1.28 1.26 5.67
N VAL A 10 1.09 2.33 4.93
CA VAL A 10 -0.07 2.54 4.05
C VAL A 10 0.43 2.93 2.66
N VAL A 11 -0.11 2.27 1.63
CA VAL A 11 0.09 2.66 0.24
C VAL A 11 -1.23 3.11 -0.33
N SER A 12 -1.28 4.37 -0.76
CA SER A 12 -2.45 4.93 -1.42
C SER A 12 -2.16 5.17 -2.89
N MET A 13 -3.02 4.64 -3.76
CA MET A 13 -2.96 4.92 -5.20
C MET A 13 -3.89 6.06 -5.62
N ASN A 14 -4.39 6.83 -4.64
CA ASN A 14 -5.33 7.91 -4.88
C ASN A 14 -4.62 9.22 -5.24
N GLU A 15 -5.30 10.02 -6.04
CA GLU A 15 -4.91 11.41 -6.28
C GLU A 15 -5.14 12.27 -5.03
N THR A 16 -4.38 13.35 -4.88
CA THR A 16 -4.44 14.21 -3.68
C THR A 16 -5.84 14.78 -3.40
N TYR A 17 -6.65 15.02 -4.44
CA TYR A 17 -8.03 15.48 -4.27
C TYR A 17 -8.95 14.39 -3.73
N GLU A 18 -8.71 13.11 -4.05
CA GLU A 18 -9.48 11.98 -3.52
C GLU A 18 -9.17 11.77 -2.03
N LEU A 19 -7.91 11.96 -1.63
CA LEU A 19 -7.46 11.83 -0.24
C LEU A 19 -8.16 12.83 0.67
N LYS A 20 -8.25 14.10 0.26
CA LYS A 20 -8.85 15.18 1.06
C LYS A 20 -10.33 14.96 1.39
N ILE A 21 -11.04 14.18 0.58
CA ILE A 21 -12.50 14.03 0.70
C ILE A 21 -12.86 12.72 1.42
N PHE A 22 -12.10 11.64 1.22
CA PHE A 22 -12.56 10.29 1.61
C PHE A 22 -11.61 9.50 2.52
N SER A 23 -10.40 10.00 2.83
CA SER A 23 -9.43 9.22 3.61
C SER A 23 -8.45 10.07 4.41
N ASN A 24 -7.64 9.42 5.25
CA ASN A 24 -6.53 10.07 5.92
C ASN A 24 -5.42 10.37 4.91
N ASP A 25 -4.90 11.58 4.96
CA ASP A 25 -3.73 11.99 4.20
C ASP A 25 -2.43 11.57 4.92
N ALA A 26 -1.30 11.87 4.28
CA ALA A 26 0.03 11.56 4.77
C ALA A 26 0.33 12.16 6.16
N GLU A 27 -0.26 13.31 6.50
CA GLU A 27 -0.01 13.97 7.78
C GLU A 27 -0.70 13.23 8.91
N LYS A 28 -1.98 12.87 8.72
CA LYS A 28 -2.73 12.10 9.71
C LYS A 28 -2.11 10.74 10.00
N TRP A 29 -1.67 10.01 8.97
CA TRP A 29 -0.98 8.72 9.17
C TRP A 29 0.32 8.86 9.96
N ARG A 30 1.09 9.93 9.68
CA ARG A 30 2.33 10.22 10.39
C ARG A 30 2.10 10.57 11.86
N GLN A 31 1.03 11.29 12.19
CA GLN A 31 0.64 11.55 13.59
C GLN A 31 0.35 10.25 14.35
N HIS A 32 -0.10 9.21 13.64
CA HIS A 32 -0.27 7.87 14.20
C HIS A 32 0.99 6.99 14.12
N GLY A 33 2.14 7.52 13.70
CA GLY A 33 3.40 6.77 13.58
C GLY A 33 3.39 5.72 12.47
N VAL A 34 2.54 5.88 11.46
CA VAL A 34 2.45 4.98 10.30
C VAL A 34 3.01 5.70 9.09
N GLU A 35 3.96 5.05 8.40
CA GLU A 35 4.51 5.59 7.16
C GLU A 35 3.49 5.48 6.02
N PHE A 36 3.40 6.53 5.22
CA PHE A 36 2.43 6.66 4.14
C PHE A 36 3.15 6.92 2.82
N LEU A 37 2.89 6.07 1.84
CA LEU A 37 3.34 6.23 0.46
C LEU A 37 2.15 6.56 -0.44
N GLN A 38 2.22 7.70 -1.13
CA GLN A 38 1.26 8.06 -2.15
C GLN A 38 1.84 7.79 -3.54
N LEU A 39 1.20 6.89 -4.28
CA LEU A 39 1.50 6.59 -5.67
C LEU A 39 0.36 7.17 -6.51
N ALA A 40 0.37 8.50 -6.70
CA ALA A 40 -0.69 9.20 -7.41
C ALA A 40 -0.88 8.62 -8.82
N THR A 41 -2.09 8.11 -9.06
CA THR A 41 -2.49 7.54 -10.35
C THR A 41 -3.88 8.04 -10.68
N THR A 42 -4.00 8.62 -11.87
CA THR A 42 -5.28 9.09 -12.39
C THR A 42 -6.17 7.88 -12.63
N ASP A 43 -7.42 7.95 -12.15
CA ASP A 43 -8.44 6.88 -12.17
C ASP A 43 -8.87 6.43 -13.59
N ILE A 44 -8.20 6.92 -14.63
CA ILE A 44 -8.49 6.65 -16.04
C ILE A 44 -7.49 5.69 -16.70
N PHE A 45 -6.32 5.44 -16.10
CA PHE A 45 -5.36 4.46 -16.62
C PHE A 45 -5.48 3.16 -15.81
N GLU A 46 -5.68 2.04 -16.51
CA GLU A 46 -6.04 0.73 -15.94
C GLU A 46 -4.98 0.14 -14.98
N ALA A 47 -3.75 0.66 -14.98
CA ALA A 47 -2.71 0.32 -14.02
C ALA A 47 -1.77 1.51 -13.75
N PRO A 48 -1.17 1.59 -12.55
CA PRO A 48 -0.01 2.45 -12.30
C PRO A 48 1.13 2.13 -13.29
N ASP A 49 1.97 3.12 -13.58
CA ASP A 49 3.20 2.89 -14.34
C ASP A 49 4.18 1.96 -13.58
N GLN A 50 5.14 1.39 -14.32
CA GLN A 50 6.05 0.39 -13.79
C GLN A 50 6.93 0.92 -12.64
N GLU A 51 7.32 2.20 -12.69
CA GLU A 51 8.13 2.82 -11.64
C GLU A 51 7.35 2.88 -10.32
N LYS A 52 6.08 3.31 -10.36
CA LYS A 52 5.20 3.30 -9.18
C LYS A 52 4.95 1.89 -8.66
N LEU A 53 4.75 0.91 -9.54
CA LEU A 53 4.59 -0.48 -9.13
C LEU A 53 5.85 -0.97 -8.39
N TYR A 54 7.03 -0.71 -8.94
CA TYR A 54 8.29 -1.10 -8.32
C TYR A 54 8.53 -0.40 -6.97
N GLU A 55 8.25 0.90 -6.89
CA GLU A 55 8.33 1.67 -5.65
C GLU A 55 7.38 1.11 -4.58
N GLY A 56 6.12 0.83 -4.96
CA GLY A 56 5.13 0.26 -4.07
C GLY A 56 5.52 -1.12 -3.53
N VAL A 57 6.05 -2.00 -4.39
CA VAL A 57 6.54 -3.32 -3.98
C VAL A 57 7.74 -3.20 -3.05
N THR A 58 8.70 -2.34 -3.38
CA THR A 58 9.86 -2.05 -2.53
C THR A 58 9.45 -1.53 -1.15
N PHE A 59 8.47 -0.63 -1.10
CA PHE A 59 7.91 -0.12 0.15
C PHE A 59 7.28 -1.24 0.98
N ILE A 60 6.41 -2.08 0.38
CA ILE A 60 5.78 -3.21 1.09
C ILE A 60 6.85 -4.14 1.66
N ASN A 61 7.85 -4.51 0.86
CA ASN A 61 8.98 -5.34 1.28
C ASN A 61 9.76 -4.72 2.43
N SER A 62 9.96 -3.40 2.45
CA SER A 62 10.65 -2.72 3.56
C SER A 62 9.89 -2.79 4.90
N LYS A 63 8.56 -2.96 4.86
CA LYS A 63 7.71 -3.07 6.06
C LYS A 63 7.51 -4.50 6.54
N LEU A 64 7.42 -5.45 5.61
CA LEU A 64 7.05 -6.83 5.91
C LEU A 64 8.21 -7.83 5.81
N GLY A 65 9.34 -7.44 5.21
CA GLY A 65 10.49 -8.32 5.00
C GLY A 65 10.32 -9.32 3.86
N GLY A 66 9.34 -9.12 2.96
CA GLY A 66 9.02 -10.03 1.86
C GLY A 66 7.64 -10.68 2.00
N VAL A 67 7.32 -11.63 1.12
CA VAL A 67 6.13 -12.48 1.27
C VAL A 67 6.44 -13.59 2.29
N PRO A 68 5.59 -13.80 3.31
CA PRO A 68 5.74 -14.89 4.26
C PRO A 68 5.82 -16.26 3.55
N LEU A 69 6.99 -16.90 3.58
CA LEU A 69 7.19 -18.24 3.03
C LEU A 69 6.90 -19.36 4.03
N THR A 70 6.81 -19.00 5.32
CA THR A 70 6.57 -19.95 6.42
C THR A 70 5.56 -19.37 7.41
N GLY A 71 4.87 -20.26 8.14
CA GLY A 71 3.90 -19.86 9.16
C GLY A 71 4.49 -19.00 10.28
N ALA A 72 5.81 -19.03 10.50
CA ALA A 72 6.49 -18.23 11.52
C ALA A 72 6.53 -16.72 11.21
N GLN A 73 6.33 -16.33 9.95
CA GLN A 73 6.27 -14.92 9.52
C GLN A 73 4.83 -14.36 9.54
N VAL A 74 3.83 -15.20 9.83
CA VAL A 74 2.44 -14.78 9.94
C VAL A 74 2.27 -13.92 11.19
N GLY A 75 1.84 -12.68 11.02
CA GLY A 75 1.59 -11.74 12.12
C GLY A 75 2.71 -10.72 12.38
N SER A 76 3.77 -10.66 11.55
CA SER A 76 4.83 -9.64 11.65
C SER A 76 4.33 -8.20 11.46
N GLY A 77 3.18 -8.04 10.79
CA GLY A 77 2.49 -6.79 10.56
C GLY A 77 1.73 -6.82 9.25
N ALA A 78 1.08 -5.70 8.92
CA ALA A 78 0.39 -5.54 7.65
C ALA A 78 0.69 -4.18 7.00
N VAL A 79 0.56 -4.14 5.67
CA VAL A 79 0.57 -2.89 4.90
C VAL A 79 -0.82 -2.71 4.30
N TYR A 80 -1.47 -1.58 4.59
CA TYR A 80 -2.78 -1.27 4.05
C TYR A 80 -2.63 -0.65 2.66
N VAL A 81 -2.97 -1.42 1.62
CA VAL A 81 -2.89 -0.98 0.22
C VAL A 81 -4.29 -0.66 -0.28
N HIS A 82 -4.52 0.57 -0.73
CA HIS A 82 -5.84 0.98 -1.20
C HIS A 82 -5.81 1.91 -2.42
N CYS A 83 -6.92 1.90 -3.15
CA CYS A 83 -7.30 2.94 -4.09
C CYS A 83 -8.70 3.44 -3.69
N LYS A 84 -9.52 3.90 -4.63
CA LYS A 84 -10.90 4.32 -4.34
C LYS A 84 -11.81 3.16 -3.92
N ALA A 85 -11.85 2.09 -4.72
CA ALA A 85 -12.75 0.94 -4.51
C ALA A 85 -12.04 -0.36 -4.17
N GLY A 86 -10.70 -0.38 -4.17
CA GLY A 86 -9.91 -1.58 -3.88
C GLY A 86 -9.91 -2.65 -4.97
N ARG A 87 -10.34 -2.34 -6.21
CA ARG A 87 -10.60 -3.35 -7.26
C ARG A 87 -9.53 -3.47 -8.34
N THR A 88 -8.96 -2.35 -8.78
CA THR A 88 -8.02 -2.32 -9.93
C THR A 88 -6.64 -1.87 -9.49
N ARG A 89 -6.36 -0.56 -9.42
CA ARG A 89 -5.02 0.01 -9.09
C ARG A 89 -4.31 -0.69 -7.90
N SER A 90 -4.99 -0.75 -6.76
CA SER A 90 -4.44 -1.40 -5.56
C SER A 90 -4.29 -2.91 -5.71
N ALA A 91 -5.24 -3.57 -6.38
CA ALA A 91 -5.16 -5.02 -6.64
C ALA A 91 -4.00 -5.34 -7.60
N THR A 92 -3.75 -4.50 -8.60
CA THR A 92 -2.61 -4.60 -9.51
C THR A 92 -1.30 -4.52 -8.74
N LEU A 93 -1.14 -3.54 -7.84
CA LEU A 93 0.05 -3.42 -7.00
C LEU A 93 0.26 -4.66 -6.11
N VAL A 94 -0.81 -5.16 -5.47
CA VAL A 94 -0.73 -6.39 -4.67
C VAL A 94 -0.35 -7.59 -5.54
N GLY A 95 -0.87 -7.69 -6.76
CA GLY A 95 -0.47 -8.70 -7.74
C GLY A 95 1.03 -8.63 -8.05
N CYS A 96 1.57 -7.43 -8.30
CA CYS A 96 3.00 -7.23 -8.51
C CYS A 96 3.85 -7.64 -7.30
N TYR A 97 3.41 -7.31 -6.08
CA TYR A 97 4.08 -7.74 -4.85
C TYR A 97 4.14 -9.26 -4.73
N LEU A 98 3.05 -9.96 -5.05
CA LEU A 98 3.00 -11.43 -5.01
C LEU A 98 3.79 -12.11 -6.13
N MET A 99 3.99 -11.43 -7.28
CA MET A 99 4.85 -11.94 -8.36
C MET A 99 6.34 -11.74 -8.06
N MET A 100 6.69 -10.70 -7.30
CA MET A 100 8.08 -10.31 -7.03
C MET A 100 8.63 -10.97 -5.75
N VAL A 101 8.27 -12.24 -5.54
CA VAL A 101 8.79 -13.09 -4.48
C VAL A 101 10.11 -13.70 -4.95
N PRO A 102 11.24 -13.49 -4.25
CA PRO A 102 12.48 -14.19 -4.55
C PRO A 102 12.37 -15.71 -4.29
#